data_AF-A0A2E6Z0V5-F1
#
_entry.id   AF-A0A2E6Z0V5-F1
#
_cell.length_a   1.000
_cell.length_b   1.000
_cell.length_c   1.000
_cell.angle_alpha   90.00
_cell.angle_beta   90.00
_cell.angle_gamma   90.00
#
_symmetry.space_group_name_H-M   'P 1'
#
loop_
_entity.id
_entity.type
_entity.pdbx_description
1 polymer ?
#
loop_
_entity_poly.entity_id
_entity_poly.type
_entity_poly.pdbx_seq_one_letter_code
_entity_poly.pdbx_strand_id
1 'polypeptide(L)' 'MYDMCITSGVIHYLHQVDCIYNREMNKKVIISRILFWTIWSVALAYAIQDGWWLWVVLAFPILFYIFYKDDLPKFKK' A
#
# COMPACT_ATOMS: atom_id res chain seq x y z
N MET A 1 25.17 -11.68 13.82
CA MET A 1 25.34 -10.53 14.71
C MET A 1 24.02 -10.36 15.43
N TYR A 2 23.98 -10.76 16.70
CA TYR A 2 22.77 -10.84 17.50
C TYR A 2 22.58 -9.50 18.20
N ASP A 3 21.46 -8.83 17.98
CA ASP A 3 21.03 -7.74 18.85
C ASP A 3 19.84 -8.22 19.69
N MET A 4 20.12 -8.41 20.98
CA MET A 4 19.17 -8.63 22.04
C MET A 4 18.24 -7.42 22.17
N CYS A 5 16.93 -7.63 22.07
CA CYS A 5 15.93 -6.66 22.53
C CYS A 5 15.18 -7.23 23.73
N ILE A 6 15.67 -6.90 24.93
CA ILE A 6 14.92 -7.04 26.19
C ILE A 6 14.22 -5.72 26.45
N THR A 7 12.88 -5.71 26.58
CA THR A 7 12.13 -5.20 27.76
C THR A 7 10.63 -4.95 27.46
N SER A 8 9.80 -5.34 28.44
CA SER A 8 8.37 -5.02 28.67
C SER A 8 7.30 -5.56 27.70
N GLY A 9 6.49 -6.50 28.22
CA GLY A 9 5.49 -7.32 27.51
C GLY A 9 4.30 -6.62 26.83
N VAL A 10 4.21 -5.29 26.85
CA VAL A 10 3.22 -4.52 26.04
C VAL A 10 3.86 -3.97 24.76
N ILE A 11 5.15 -3.63 24.80
CA ILE A 11 5.93 -3.15 23.65
C ILE A 11 6.33 -4.32 22.74
N HIS A 12 6.45 -5.52 23.31
CA HIS A 12 6.80 -6.74 22.57
C HIS A 12 5.80 -7.07 21.45
N TYR A 13 4.50 -6.81 21.63
CA TYR A 13 3.50 -7.05 20.58
C TYR A 13 3.59 -6.01 19.46
N LEU A 14 3.67 -4.73 19.78
CA LEU A 14 3.79 -3.65 18.78
C LEU A 14 5.08 -3.77 17.97
N HIS A 15 6.21 -4.04 18.64
CA HIS A 15 7.50 -4.18 17.99
C HIS A 15 7.62 -5.48 17.16
N GLN A 16 6.92 -6.55 17.56
CA GLN A 16 6.82 -7.78 16.77
C GLN A 16 5.94 -7.57 15.53
N VAL A 17 4.88 -6.76 15.61
CA VAL A 17 4.09 -6.37 14.44
C VAL A 17 4.93 -5.51 13.49
N ASP A 18 5.68 -4.53 13.99
CA ASP A 18 6.54 -3.67 13.15
C ASP A 18 7.66 -4.47 12.46
N CYS A 19 8.26 -5.44 13.16
CA CYS A 19 9.31 -6.29 12.60
C CYS A 19 8.76 -7.35 11.61
N ILE A 20 7.57 -7.90 11.82
CA ILE A 20 6.90 -8.80 10.87
C ILE A 20 6.44 -8.00 9.64
N TYR A 21 5.84 -6.83 9.85
CA TYR A 21 5.39 -5.94 8.79
C TYR A 21 6.55 -5.45 7.91
N ASN A 22 7.69 -5.10 8.52
CA ASN A 22 8.89 -4.67 7.78
C ASN A 22 9.58 -5.84 7.04
N ARG A 23 9.50 -7.07 7.56
CA ARG A 23 10.13 -8.25 6.95
C ARG A 23 9.28 -8.89 5.83
N GLU A 24 7.95 -8.77 5.87
CA GLU A 24 7.03 -9.31 4.85
C GLU A 24 6.52 -8.28 3.83
N MET A 25 6.88 -7.01 3.96
CA MET A 25 6.71 -6.03 2.88
C MET A 25 7.62 -6.41 1.70
N ASN A 26 7.11 -7.30 0.85
CA ASN A 26 7.71 -7.62 -0.43
C ASN A 26 8.01 -6.32 -1.15
N LYS A 27 9.28 -6.05 -1.48
CA LYS A 27 9.70 -4.85 -2.22
C LYS A 27 8.82 -4.56 -3.45
N LYS A 28 8.25 -5.62 -4.04
CA LYS A 28 7.26 -5.59 -5.13
C LYS A 28 5.98 -4.81 -4.79
N VAL A 29 5.45 -4.91 -3.56
CA VAL A 29 4.26 -4.20 -3.09
C VAL A 29 4.54 -2.71 -2.92
N ILE A 30 5.71 -2.37 -2.38
CA ILE A 30 6.12 -0.97 -2.25
C ILE A 30 6.28 -0.33 -3.64
N ILE A 31 6.94 -1.06 -4.56
CA ILE A 31 7.13 -0.59 -5.93
C ILE A 31 5.78 -0.45 -6.66
N SER A 32 4.85 -1.40 -6.52
CA SER A 32 3.54 -1.32 -7.19
C SER A 32 2.73 -0.12 -6.69
N ARG A 33 2.79 0.19 -5.39
CA ARG A 33 2.12 1.36 -4.79
C ARG A 33 2.70 2.67 -5.28
N ILE A 34 4.02 2.80 -5.31
CA ILE A 34 4.69 3.99 -5.83
C ILE A 34 4.31 4.19 -7.31
N LEU A 35 4.41 3.12 -8.11
CA LEU A 35 4.08 3.16 -9.53
C LEU A 35 2.62 3.57 -9.77
N PHE A 36 1.69 3.01 -8.98
CA PHE A 36 0.27 3.36 -9.03
C PHE A 36 0.05 4.85 -8.78
N TRP A 37 0.59 5.39 -7.68
CA TRP A 37 0.40 6.80 -7.32
C TRP A 37 1.05 7.76 -8.32
N THR A 38 2.21 7.40 -8.89
CA THR A 38 2.85 8.20 -9.93
C THR A 38 2.01 8.25 -11.21
N ILE A 39 1.58 7.10 -11.74
CA ILE A 39 0.77 7.02 -12.96
C ILE A 39 -0.57 7.72 -12.74
N TRP A 40 -1.21 7.47 -11.60
CA TRP A 40 -2.50 8.06 -11.25
C TRP A 40 -2.44 9.58 -11.19
N SER A 41 -1.44 10.15 -10.49
CA SER A 41 -1.31 11.60 -10.33
C SER A 41 -1.06 12.30 -11.67
N VAL A 42 -0.25 11.69 -12.54
CA VAL A 42 -0.01 12.21 -13.89
C VAL A 42 -1.28 12.16 -14.73
N ALA A 43 -1.97 11.01 -14.77
CA ALA A 43 -3.22 10.85 -15.51
C ALA A 43 -4.29 11.84 -15.03
N LEU A 44 -4.41 12.05 -13.71
CA LEU A 44 -5.33 13.02 -13.14
C LEU A 44 -4.97 14.46 -13.54
N ALA A 45 -3.68 14.82 -13.54
CA ALA A 45 -3.24 16.16 -13.93
C ALA A 45 -3.61 16.48 -15.39
N TYR A 46 -3.36 15.55 -16.33
CA TYR A 46 -3.79 15.69 -17.72
C TYR A 46 -5.32 15.73 -17.84
N ALA A 47 -6.02 14.88 -17.07
CA ALA A 47 -7.47 14.83 -17.13
C ALA A 47 -8.17 16.09 -16.60
N ILE A 48 -7.54 16.79 -15.66
CA ILE A 48 -8.03 18.11 -15.20
C ILE A 48 -7.84 19.15 -16.29
N GLN A 49 -6.69 19.18 -16.97
CA GLN A 49 -6.41 20.15 -18.05
C GLN A 49 -7.40 20.02 -19.21
N ASP A 50 -7.71 18.78 -19.59
CA ASP A 50 -8.61 18.47 -20.70
C ASP A 50 -10.10 18.35 -20.26
N GLY A 51 -10.42 18.60 -18.99
CA GLY A 51 -11.80 18.63 -18.48
C GLY A 51 -12.51 17.28 -18.32
N TRP A 52 -11.81 16.15 -18.45
CA TRP A 52 -12.35 14.78 -18.36
C TRP A 52 -11.99 14.08 -17.04
N TRP A 53 -11.52 14.82 -16.04
CA TRP A 53 -11.14 14.34 -14.70
C TRP A 53 -12.22 13.52 -13.99
N LEU A 54 -13.50 13.77 -14.30
CA LEU A 54 -14.64 13.07 -13.71
C LEU A 54 -14.61 11.56 -14.03
N TRP A 55 -14.20 11.18 -15.24
CA TRP A 55 -14.04 9.78 -15.65
C TRP A 55 -12.87 9.12 -14.93
N VAL A 56 -11.79 9.86 -14.72
CA VAL A 56 -10.64 9.38 -13.94
C VAL A 56 -11.10 9.08 -12.51
N VAL A 57 -11.77 10.02 -11.83
CA VAL A 57 -12.28 9.80 -10.46
C VAL A 57 -13.22 8.59 -10.38
N LEU A 58 -14.08 8.37 -11.37
CA LEU A 58 -14.96 7.20 -11.42
C LEU A 58 -14.20 5.88 -11.61
N ALA A 59 -13.09 5.90 -12.35
CA ALA A 59 -12.24 4.73 -12.54
C ALA A 59 -11.37 4.40 -11.31
N PHE A 60 -11.20 5.35 -10.37
CA PHE A 60 -10.37 5.20 -9.17
C PHE A 60 -10.66 3.94 -8.35
N PRO A 61 -11.90 3.64 -7.91
CA PRO A 61 -12.17 2.45 -7.10
C PRO A 61 -11.83 1.14 -7.82
N ILE A 62 -12.01 1.09 -9.15
CA ILE A 62 -11.71 -0.09 -9.96
C ILE A 62 -10.21 -0.32 -10.00
N LEU A 63 -9.45 0.74 -10.31
CA LEU A 63 -7.99 0.69 -10.34
C LEU A 63 -7.42 0.36 -8.96
N PHE A 64 -7.93 0.99 -7.91
CA PHE A 64 -7.53 0.69 -6.54
C PHE A 64 -7.72 -0.79 -6.20
N TYR A 65 -8.89 -1.35 -6.54
CA TYR A 65 -9.14 -2.77 -6.33
C TYR A 65 -8.14 -3.67 -7.08
N ILE A 66 -7.82 -3.37 -8.34
CA ILE A 66 -6.87 -4.18 -9.13
C ILE A 66 -5.46 -4.18 -8.50
N PHE A 67 -4.99 -3.02 -8.05
CA PHE A 67 -3.64 -2.88 -7.49
C PHE A 67 -3.53 -3.32 -6.02
N TYR A 68 -4.61 -3.27 -5.25
CA TYR A 68 -4.61 -3.56 -3.81
C TYR A 68 -5.38 -4.84 -3.43
N LYS A 69 -6.01 -5.57 -4.36
CA LYS A 69 -6.78 -6.79 -4.04
C LYS A 69 -5.94 -7.86 -3.32
N ASP A 70 -4.67 -7.96 -3.65
CA ASP A 70 -3.77 -8.97 -3.10
C ASP A 70 -3.21 -8.56 -1.73
N ASP A 71 -3.30 -7.27 -1.41
CA ASP A 71 -2.95 -6.69 -0.10
C ASP A 71 -4.14 -6.71 0.88
N LEU A 72 -5.37 -6.90 0.40
CA LEU A 72 -6.54 -7.00 1.27
C LEU A 72 -6.42 -8.27 2.12
N PRO A 73 -6.65 -8.19 3.45
CA PRO A 73 -6.65 -9.36 4.31
C PRO A 73 -7.70 -10.32 3.77
N LYS A 74 -7.25 -11.47 3.26
CA LYS A 74 -8.15 -12.54 2.81
C LYS A 74 -8.89 -13.01 4.05
N PHE A 75 -10.14 -12.60 4.21
CA PHE A 75 -11.03 -13.19 5.19
C PHE A 75 -11.19 -14.66 4.79
N LYS A 76 -10.36 -15.53 5.39
CA LYS A 76 -10.55 -16.98 5.31
C LYS A 76 -11.92 -17.26 5.92
N LYS A 77 -12.83 -17.73 5.07
CA LYS A 77 -14.15 -18.23 5.45
C LYS A 77 -14.02 -19.61 6.07
#